data_AF-A0A6A1VEE4-F1
#
_entry.id   AF-A0A6A1VEE4-F1
#
_cell.length_a   1.000
_cell.length_b   1.000
_cell.length_c   1.000
_cell.angle_alpha   90.00
_cell.angle_beta   90.00
_cell.angle_gamma   90.00
#
_symmetry.space_group_name_H-M   'P 1'
#
loop_
_entity.id
_entity.type
_entity.pdbx_description
1 polymer ?
#
loop_
_entity_poly.entity_id
_entity_poly.type
_entity_poly.pdbx_seq_one_letter_code
_entity_poly.pdbx_strand_id
1 'polypeptide(L)'
;MGSHKIQLPILLFTWASLACLCFSLPCEYSILDHDLPNFPSEEVVVELFQQWMEKHKKVYKDAEEVVKRFENFRNSLKYIIEKNAERTSPNGYCLGLNSFSDMSNEEFRQVYLMSEMKQPFNQKGNTLISKNVQQNLQFL
;
A
#
# COMPACT_ATOMS: atom_id res chain seq x y z
N MET A 1 30.05 20.41 47.23
CA MET A 1 30.55 20.48 45.84
C MET A 1 30.72 19.07 45.22
N GLY A 2 29.67 18.23 45.24
CA GLY A 2 29.77 16.81 44.85
C GLY A 2 28.56 16.20 44.11
N SER A 3 27.44 16.92 44.00
CA SER A 3 26.20 16.37 43.43
C SER A 3 26.22 16.26 41.89
N HIS A 4 26.92 17.17 41.20
CA HIS A 4 26.95 17.20 39.72
C HIS A 4 27.66 15.99 39.09
N LYS A 5 28.58 15.33 39.82
CA LYS A 5 29.35 14.17 39.30
C LYS A 5 28.50 12.91 39.16
N ILE A 6 27.41 12.80 39.94
CA ILE A 6 26.52 11.63 39.97
C ILE A 6 25.31 11.83 39.04
N GLN A 7 24.90 13.08 38.80
CA GLN A 7 23.77 13.38 37.91
C GLN A 7 24.09 13.16 36.42
N LEU A 8 25.33 13.42 36.00
CA LEU A 8 25.77 13.24 34.62
C LEU A 8 25.64 11.77 34.12
N PRO A 9 26.14 10.75 34.86
CA PRO A 9 25.97 9.36 34.42
C PRO A 9 24.51 8.91 34.45
N ILE A 10 23.71 9.35 35.43
CA ILE A 10 22.27 9.01 35.50
C ILE A 10 21.53 9.54 34.26
N LEU A 11 21.83 10.77 33.83
CA LEU A 11 21.24 11.35 32.62
C LEU A 11 21.68 10.62 31.34
N LEU A 12 22.93 10.14 31.30
CA LEU A 12 23.45 9.36 30.17
C LEU A 12 22.82 7.97 30.10
N PHE A 13 22.57 7.32 31.24
CA PHE A 13 21.87 6.03 31.30
C PHE A 13 20.40 6.13 30.87
N THR A 14 19.70 7.21 31.22
CA THR A 14 18.31 7.41 30.77
C THR A 14 18.22 7.74 29.28
N TRP A 15 19.15 8.52 28.74
CA TRP A 15 19.23 8.80 27.30
C TRP A 15 19.62 7.56 26.48
N ALA A 16 20.52 6.73 26.99
CA ALA A 16 20.87 5.46 26.36
C ALA A 16 19.68 4.48 26.33
N SER A 17 18.92 4.38 27.42
CA SER A 17 17.71 3.55 27.48
C SER A 17 16.60 4.06 26.56
N LEU A 18 16.44 5.38 26.41
CA LEU A 18 15.45 5.98 25.51
C LEU A 18 15.84 5.84 24.03
N ALA A 19 17.15 5.87 23.72
CA ALA A 19 17.67 5.61 22.38
C ALA A 19 17.58 4.12 21.98
N CYS A 20 17.58 3.20 22.95
CA CYS A 20 17.45 1.76 22.70
C CYS A 20 16.03 1.30 22.33
N LEU A 21 14.99 2.13 22.53
CA LEU A 21 13.62 1.78 22.14
C LEU A 21 13.33 1.97 20.63
N CYS A 22 14.28 2.52 19.86
CA CYS A 22 14.08 2.81 18.44
C CYS A 22 14.75 1.80 17.49
N PHE A 23 15.55 0.88 18.00
CA PHE A 23 16.23 -0.10 17.16
C PHE A 23 15.39 -1.37 17.07
N SER A 24 14.76 -1.57 15.92
CA SER A 24 14.08 -2.81 15.51
C SER A 24 12.66 -2.94 16.05
N LEU A 25 11.76 -2.08 15.57
CA LEU A 25 10.39 -2.57 15.38
C LEU A 25 10.40 -3.33 14.04
N PRO A 26 10.36 -4.68 14.04
CA PRO A 26 10.05 -5.43 12.84
C PRO A 26 8.75 -4.91 12.20
N CYS A 27 8.48 -5.28 10.94
CA CYS A 27 7.27 -4.92 10.22
C CYS A 27 5.96 -5.50 10.84
N GLU A 28 5.99 -5.83 12.13
CA GLU A 28 4.92 -6.38 12.99
C GLU A 28 3.81 -5.36 13.31
N TYR A 29 3.83 -4.16 12.74
CA TYR A 29 2.80 -3.12 12.94
C TYR A 29 1.84 -2.97 11.77
N SER A 30 1.91 -3.85 10.77
CA SER A 30 0.82 -4.04 9.83
C SER A 30 -0.31 -4.75 10.58
N ILE A 31 -1.58 -4.44 10.28
CA ILE A 31 -2.75 -5.11 10.87
C ILE A 31 -2.81 -6.61 10.46
N LEU A 32 -1.86 -7.04 9.63
CA LEU A 32 -1.71 -8.39 9.15
C LEU A 32 -0.78 -9.14 10.08
N ASP A 33 -1.34 -10.09 10.81
CA ASP A 33 -0.57 -11.07 11.54
C ASP A 33 0.24 -11.91 10.53
N HIS A 34 1.54 -12.04 10.77
CA HIS A 34 2.53 -12.41 9.74
C HIS A 34 2.53 -13.92 9.39
N ASP A 35 1.63 -14.71 9.99
CA ASP A 35 1.58 -16.18 9.95
C ASP A 35 0.33 -16.75 9.25
N LEU A 36 -0.32 -16.00 8.36
CA LEU A 36 -1.44 -16.54 7.55
C LEU A 36 -0.90 -17.13 6.23
N PRO A 37 -0.79 -18.47 6.09
CA PRO A 37 -0.34 -19.12 4.85
C PRO A 37 -1.33 -18.96 3.70
N ASN A 38 -2.54 -18.45 3.97
CA ASN A 38 -3.62 -18.26 3.02
C ASN A 38 -4.23 -16.86 3.18
N PHE A 39 -4.78 -16.33 2.08
CA PHE A 39 -5.55 -15.10 2.11
C PHE A 39 -6.69 -15.21 3.14
N PRO A 40 -6.91 -14.18 4.00
CA PRO A 40 -7.93 -14.21 5.05
C PRO A 40 -9.34 -14.45 4.50
N SER A 41 -10.23 -15.01 5.33
CA SER A 41 -11.63 -15.19 4.95
C SER A 41 -12.31 -13.83 4.72
N GLU A 42 -13.42 -13.84 3.97
CA GLU A 42 -14.12 -12.60 3.64
C GLU A 42 -14.59 -11.84 4.88
N GLU A 43 -15.03 -12.55 5.94
CA GLU A 43 -15.45 -11.94 7.20
C GLU A 43 -14.30 -11.16 7.86
N VAL A 44 -13.09 -11.73 7.85
CA VAL A 44 -11.89 -11.09 8.39
C VAL A 44 -11.48 -9.89 7.53
N VAL A 45 -11.59 -9.99 6.20
CA VAL A 45 -11.29 -8.86 5.30
C VAL A 45 -12.27 -7.71 5.52
N VAL A 46 -13.54 -7.99 5.75
CA VAL A 46 -14.56 -6.98 6.07
C VAL A 46 -14.25 -6.28 7.40
N GLU A 47 -13.93 -7.02 8.46
CA GLU A 47 -13.54 -6.45 9.74
C GLU A 47 -12.29 -5.57 9.61
N LEU A 48 -11.29 -6.07 8.90
CA LEU A 48 -10.05 -5.36 8.63
C LEU A 48 -10.29 -4.06 7.86
N PHE A 49 -11.19 -4.08 6.88
CA PHE A 49 -11.58 -2.88 6.15
C PHE A 49 -12.25 -1.84 7.07
N GLN A 50 -13.12 -2.27 7.98
CA GLN A 50 -13.75 -1.38 8.95
C GLN A 50 -12.73 -0.72 9.88
N GLN A 51 -11.81 -1.52 10.44
CA GLN A 51 -10.73 -1.00 11.29
C GLN A 51 -9.81 -0.04 10.52
N TRP A 52 -9.48 -0.38 9.27
CA TRP A 52 -8.68 0.47 8.40
C TRP A 52 -9.41 1.78 8.07
N MET A 53 -10.71 1.75 7.77
CA MET A 53 -11.51 2.96 7.52
C MET A 53 -11.52 3.87 8.74
N GLU A 54 -11.72 3.33 9.93
CA GLU A 54 -11.69 4.09 11.18
C GLU A 54 -10.31 4.73 11.40
N LYS A 55 -9.24 3.93 11.28
CA LYS A 55 -7.85 4.38 11.45
C LYS A 55 -7.49 5.52 10.49
N HIS A 56 -7.91 5.42 9.23
CA HIS A 56 -7.60 6.40 8.18
C HIS A 56 -8.71 7.45 7.98
N LYS A 57 -9.74 7.46 8.86
CA LYS A 57 -10.87 8.40 8.85
C LYS A 57 -11.56 8.48 7.49
N LYS A 58 -11.77 7.33 6.86
CA LYS A 58 -12.40 7.20 5.55
C LYS A 58 -13.92 7.26 5.69
N VAL A 59 -14.54 8.10 4.88
CA VAL A 59 -15.99 8.23 4.76
C VAL A 59 -16.31 8.31 3.27
N TYR A 60 -17.25 7.47 2.82
CA TYR A 60 -17.64 7.39 1.41
C TYR A 60 -19.06 7.93 1.22
N LYS A 61 -19.37 8.36 0.00
CA LYS A 61 -20.60 9.06 -0.31
C LYS A 61 -21.83 8.15 -0.26
N ASP A 62 -21.72 6.95 -0.81
CA ASP A 62 -22.82 6.01 -1.01
C ASP A 62 -22.34 4.55 -0.97
N ALA A 63 -23.30 3.62 -0.94
CA ALA A 63 -23.01 2.20 -0.84
C ALA A 63 -22.26 1.66 -2.06
N GLU A 64 -22.47 2.23 -3.25
CA GLU A 64 -21.76 1.84 -4.47
C GLU A 64 -20.27 2.19 -4.34
N GLU A 65 -19.96 3.38 -3.83
CA GLU A 65 -18.59 3.77 -3.53
C GLU A 65 -17.97 2.87 -2.45
N VAL A 66 -18.70 2.53 -1.38
CA VAL A 66 -18.21 1.61 -0.34
C VAL A 66 -17.80 0.26 -0.94
N VAL A 67 -18.64 -0.32 -1.81
CA VAL A 67 -18.37 -1.60 -2.48
C VAL A 67 -17.11 -1.48 -3.35
N LYS A 68 -17.02 -0.45 -4.17
CA LYS A 68 -15.84 -0.21 -5.03
C LYS A 68 -14.56 -0.06 -4.20
N ARG A 69 -14.61 0.71 -3.12
CA ARG A 69 -13.47 0.97 -2.22
C ARG A 69 -13.05 -0.29 -1.48
N PHE A 70 -14.02 -1.12 -1.08
CA PHE A 70 -13.75 -2.42 -0.49
C PHE A 70 -13.07 -3.38 -1.47
N GLU A 71 -13.51 -3.44 -2.72
CA GLU A 71 -12.85 -4.27 -3.75
C GLU A 71 -11.40 -3.84 -3.99
N ASN A 72 -11.15 -2.53 -4.11
CA ASN A 72 -9.79 -2.00 -4.22
C ASN A 72 -8.94 -2.33 -2.99
N PHE A 73 -9.50 -2.18 -1.79
CA PHE A 73 -8.85 -2.53 -0.54
C PHE A 73 -8.45 -4.00 -0.49
N ARG A 74 -9.38 -4.90 -0.85
CA ARG A 74 -9.15 -6.34 -0.93
C ARG A 74 -8.02 -6.69 -1.90
N ASN A 75 -7.99 -6.04 -3.06
CA ASN A 75 -6.93 -6.23 -4.06
C ASN A 75 -5.56 -5.74 -3.54
N SER A 76 -5.52 -4.58 -2.88
CA SER A 76 -4.31 -4.07 -2.23
C SER A 76 -3.80 -5.02 -1.14
N LEU A 77 -4.70 -5.53 -0.30
CA LEU A 77 -4.39 -6.49 0.74
C LEU A 77 -3.77 -7.77 0.16
N LYS A 78 -4.39 -8.32 -0.89
CA LYS A 78 -3.88 -9.51 -1.57
C LYS A 78 -2.47 -9.27 -2.11
N TYR A 79 -2.26 -8.14 -2.79
CA TYR A 79 -0.95 -7.76 -3.32
C TYR A 79 0.12 -7.63 -2.23
N ILE A 80 -0.23 -7.03 -1.08
CA ILE A 80 0.67 -6.90 0.08
C ILE A 80 1.07 -8.27 0.61
N ILE A 81 0.11 -9.18 0.82
CA ILE A 81 0.36 -10.53 1.34
C ILE A 81 1.29 -11.28 0.38
N GLU A 82 0.98 -11.30 -0.92
CA GLU A 82 1.79 -11.99 -1.93
C GLU A 82 3.21 -11.42 -1.99
N LYS A 83 3.36 -10.10 -2.03
CA LYS A 83 4.69 -9.46 -2.14
C LYS A 83 5.53 -9.60 -0.87
N ASN A 84 4.90 -9.57 0.29
CA ASN A 84 5.61 -9.78 1.56
C ASN A 84 6.04 -11.25 1.72
N ALA A 85 5.26 -12.20 1.20
CA ALA A 85 5.62 -13.62 1.19
C ALA A 85 6.79 -13.95 0.25
N GLU A 86 6.93 -13.22 -0.87
CA GLU A 86 8.06 -13.34 -1.80
C GLU A 86 9.38 -12.77 -1.25
N ARG A 87 9.38 -12.17 -0.05
CA ARG A 87 10.55 -11.48 0.50
C ARG A 87 11.65 -12.46 0.88
N THR A 88 12.85 -12.23 0.33
CA THR A 88 14.02 -13.10 0.54
C THR A 88 14.94 -12.68 1.69
N SER A 89 14.82 -11.43 2.16
CA SER A 89 15.63 -10.89 3.25
C SER A 89 14.77 -10.43 4.42
N PRO A 90 15.06 -10.85 5.66
CA PRO A 90 14.41 -10.34 6.87
C PRO A 90 14.53 -8.82 7.05
N ASN A 91 15.53 -8.20 6.43
CA ASN A 91 15.78 -6.75 6.47
C ASN A 91 15.33 -6.02 5.19
N GLY A 92 14.68 -6.72 4.25
CA GLY A 92 14.12 -6.13 3.05
C GLY A 92 12.86 -5.30 3.35
N TYR A 93 12.49 -4.43 2.41
CA TYR A 93 11.25 -3.64 2.52
C TYR A 93 10.02 -4.57 2.58
N CYS A 94 9.02 -4.13 3.32
CA CYS A 94 7.70 -4.75 3.38
C CYS A 94 6.66 -3.73 2.89
N LEU A 95 5.57 -4.24 2.32
CA LEU A 95 4.39 -3.45 2.03
C LEU A 95 3.41 -3.53 3.21
N GLY A 96 2.55 -2.52 3.32
CA GLY A 96 1.52 -2.46 4.35
C GLY A 96 0.32 -1.65 3.89
N LEU A 97 -0.80 -1.83 4.58
CA LEU A 97 -2.00 -1.06 4.34
C LEU A 97 -1.76 0.41 4.72
N ASN A 98 -2.03 1.31 3.78
CA ASN A 98 -1.80 2.74 3.92
C ASN A 98 -3.07 3.53 3.55
N SER A 99 -3.02 4.86 3.61
CA SER A 99 -4.19 5.72 3.34
C SER A 99 -4.73 5.64 1.90
N PHE A 100 -4.02 4.98 0.99
CA PHE A 100 -4.38 4.80 -0.43
C PHE A 100 -4.77 3.36 -0.77
N SER A 101 -4.88 2.47 0.21
CA SER A 101 -5.20 1.07 -0.04
C SER A 101 -6.58 0.85 -0.67
N ASP A 102 -7.49 1.82 -0.60
CA ASP A 102 -8.81 1.86 -1.25
C ASP A 102 -8.80 2.41 -2.70
N MET A 103 -7.64 2.75 -3.24
CA MET A 103 -7.49 3.32 -4.58
C MET A 103 -6.91 2.30 -5.55
N SER A 104 -7.36 2.35 -6.82
CA SER A 104 -6.65 1.65 -7.89
C SER A 104 -5.34 2.39 -8.25
N ASN A 105 -4.42 1.71 -8.93
CA ASN A 105 -3.20 2.33 -9.42
C ASN A 105 -3.49 3.48 -10.40
N GLU A 106 -4.50 3.32 -11.26
CA GLU A 106 -4.95 4.35 -12.20
C GLU A 106 -5.50 5.56 -11.46
N GLU A 107 -6.36 5.34 -10.46
CA GLU A 107 -6.90 6.42 -9.61
C GLU A 107 -5.78 7.16 -8.88
N PHE A 108 -4.84 6.43 -8.29
CA PHE A 108 -3.70 7.01 -7.59
C PHE A 108 -2.86 7.88 -8.53
N ARG A 109 -2.57 7.39 -9.75
CA ARG A 109 -1.82 8.14 -10.76
C ARG A 109 -2.54 9.40 -11.20
N GLN A 110 -3.85 9.32 -11.46
CA GLN A 110 -4.66 10.44 -11.91
C GLN A 110 -4.74 11.56 -10.85
N VAL A 111 -4.85 11.20 -9.58
CA VAL A 111 -5.00 12.18 -8.48
C VAL A 111 -3.65 12.73 -8.03
N TYR A 112 -2.62 11.89 -7.89
CA TYR A 112 -1.38 12.26 -7.21
C TYR A 112 -0.15 12.38 -8.10
N LEU A 113 -0.11 11.75 -9.26
CA LEU A 113 1.05 11.80 -10.16
C LEU A 113 0.84 12.72 -11.38
N MET A 114 -0.36 13.26 -11.56
CA MET A 114 -0.73 14.06 -12.71
C MET A 114 -0.53 15.56 -12.47
N SER A 115 0.74 15.97 -12.30
CA SER A 115 1.14 17.37 -12.51
C SER A 115 2.06 17.59 -13.72
N GLU A 116 2.86 16.62 -14.20
CA GLU A 116 3.83 16.92 -15.29
C GLU A 116 4.18 15.74 -16.24
N MET A 117 3.19 14.99 -16.73
CA MET A 117 3.43 14.12 -17.89
C MET A 117 2.39 14.34 -18.98
N LYS A 118 2.58 15.41 -19.76
CA LYS A 118 2.09 15.44 -21.16
C LYS A 118 2.95 14.46 -21.98
N GLN A 119 2.74 13.16 -21.79
CA GLN A 119 3.24 12.17 -22.72
C GLN A 119 2.43 12.33 -24.02
N PRO A 120 3.05 12.64 -25.18
CA PRO A 120 2.32 12.66 -26.43
C PRO A 120 1.92 11.22 -26.74
N PHE A 121 0.64 10.91 -26.54
CA PHE A 121 0.05 9.62 -26.87
C PHE A 121 0.14 9.42 -28.39
N ASN A 122 1.12 8.64 -28.86
CA ASN A 122 1.31 8.34 -30.27
C ASN A 122 0.30 7.26 -30.71
N GLN A 123 -0.92 7.68 -31.04
CA GLN A 123 -1.89 6.89 -31.80
C GLN A 123 -1.42 6.74 -33.26
N LYS A 124 -0.47 5.84 -33.52
CA LYS A 124 -0.16 5.40 -34.90
C LYS A 124 -0.13 3.88 -35.10
N GLY A 125 -0.55 3.10 -34.09
CA GLY A 125 -0.65 1.63 -34.21
C GLY A 125 -1.99 1.10 -34.74
N ASN A 126 -3.11 1.77 -34.46
CA ASN A 126 -4.43 1.14 -34.62
C ASN A 126 -5.06 1.38 -35.99
N THR A 127 -4.66 2.44 -36.70
CA THR A 127 -5.22 2.79 -38.02
C THR A 127 -4.69 1.89 -39.14
N LEU A 128 -3.46 1.36 -39.03
CA LEU A 128 -2.89 0.47 -40.03
C LEU A 128 -3.47 -0.95 -39.94
N ILE A 129 -3.75 -1.42 -38.72
CA ILE A 129 -4.42 -2.71 -38.50
C ILE A 129 -5.86 -2.64 -39.04
N SER A 130 -6.61 -1.57 -38.74
CA SER A 130 -7.98 -1.40 -39.25
C SER A 130 -8.03 -1.31 -40.78
N LYS A 131 -7.09 -0.59 -41.43
CA LYS A 131 -7.05 -0.51 -42.90
C LYS A 131 -6.69 -1.84 -43.56
N ASN A 132 -5.74 -2.60 -42.99
CA ASN A 132 -5.35 -3.91 -43.53
C ASN A 132 -6.44 -4.98 -43.34
N VAL A 133 -7.14 -4.97 -42.20
CA VAL A 133 -8.28 -5.88 -41.97
C VAL A 133 -9.43 -5.56 -42.93
N GLN A 134 -9.68 -4.28 -43.20
CA GLN A 134 -10.77 -3.86 -44.09
C GLN A 134 -10.44 -4.07 -45.58
N GLN A 135 -9.17 -4.00 -45.98
CA GLN A 135 -8.72 -4.39 -47.33
C GLN A 135 -8.77 -5.92 -47.55
N ASN A 136 -8.43 -6.72 -46.54
CA ASN A 136 -8.48 -8.20 -46.65
C ASN A 136 -9.92 -8.76 -46.69
N LEU A 137 -10.93 -8.01 -46.25
CA LEU A 137 -12.34 -8.40 -46.32
C LEU A 137 -13.01 -8.07 -47.66
N GLN A 138 -12.34 -7.32 -48.56
CA GLN A 138 -12.88 -7.00 -49.89
C GLN A 138 -12.44 -7.98 -51.00
N PHE A 139 -11.67 -9.02 -50.65
CA PHE A 139 -11.19 -10.05 -51.59
C PHE A 139 -11.68 -11.47 -51.23
N LEU A 140 -12.75 -11.57 -50.45
CA LEU A 140 -13.60 -12.76 -50.31
C LEU A 140 -14.98 -12.44 -50.87
#